data_AF-A0A9D6IMG2-F1
#
_entry.id   AF-A0A9D6IMG2-F1
#
_cell.length_a   1.000
_cell.length_b   1.000
_cell.length_c   1.000
_cell.angle_alpha   90.00
_cell.angle_beta   90.00
_cell.angle_gamma   90.00
#
_symmetry.space_group_name_H-M   'P 1'
#
loop_
_entity.id
_entity.type
_entity.pdbx_description
1 polymer ?
#
loop_
_entity_poly.entity_id
_entity_poly.type
_entity_poly.pdbx_seq_one_letter_code
_entity_poly.pdbx_strand_id
1 'polypeptide(L)'
;MAITIKLLGAYHDGTIDFHYPRVFEYKLCSASLTGGHRDWRYAEFRLTDEGRLVHEIEWCGPQDTGRWLIVVSDVECKWTPIE
;
A
#
# COMPACT_ATOMS: atom_id res chain seq x y z
N MET A 1 -5.29 -8.74 14.16
CA MET A 1 -5.96 -7.60 13.51
C MET A 1 -5.89 -7.80 12.00
N ALA A 2 -6.96 -7.52 11.27
CA ALA A 2 -6.97 -7.52 9.81
C ALA A 2 -7.11 -6.07 9.29
N ILE A 3 -6.52 -5.77 8.14
CA ILE A 3 -6.67 -4.49 7.44
C ILE A 3 -7.15 -4.79 6.02
N THR A 4 -8.08 -4.00 5.51
CA THR A 4 -8.42 -3.96 4.09
C THR A 4 -8.26 -2.54 3.59
N ILE A 5 -7.59 -2.37 2.45
CA ILE A 5 -7.46 -1.07 1.78
C ILE A 5 -7.92 -1.20 0.33
N LYS A 6 -8.46 -0.11 -0.19
CA LYS A 6 -8.77 0.07 -1.61
C LYS A 6 -7.99 1.26 -2.13
N LEU A 7 -7.25 1.07 -3.20
CA LEU A 7 -6.43 2.09 -3.83
C LEU A 7 -6.84 2.27 -5.28
N LEU A 8 -6.77 3.50 -5.79
CA LEU A 8 -6.93 3.78 -7.22
C LEU A 8 -5.66 3.33 -7.95
N GLY A 9 -5.79 2.68 -9.10
CA GLY A 9 -4.67 2.24 -9.92
C GLY A 9 -3.84 3.41 -10.48
N ALA A 10 -2.59 3.14 -10.86
CA ALA A 10 -1.65 4.16 -11.32
C ALA A 10 -2.12 4.91 -12.59
N TYR A 11 -2.93 4.28 -13.43
CA TYR A 11 -3.51 4.91 -14.63
C TYR A 11 -4.97 5.35 -14.43
N HIS A 12 -5.46 5.31 -13.20
CA HIS A 12 -6.85 5.61 -12.83
C HIS A 12 -7.90 4.79 -13.61
N ASP A 13 -7.51 3.61 -14.10
CA ASP A 13 -8.30 2.69 -14.93
C ASP A 13 -8.92 1.54 -14.12
N GLY A 14 -8.81 1.59 -12.80
CA GLY A 14 -9.35 0.58 -11.90
C GLY A 14 -8.94 0.81 -10.45
N THR A 15 -9.37 -0.12 -9.59
CA THR A 15 -9.02 -0.14 -8.17
C THR A 15 -8.35 -1.45 -7.79
N ILE A 16 -7.38 -1.34 -6.88
CA ILE A 16 -6.71 -2.47 -6.25
C ILE A 16 -7.24 -2.60 -4.82
N ASP A 17 -7.86 -3.73 -4.51
CA ASP A 17 -8.27 -4.12 -3.17
C ASP A 17 -7.21 -5.05 -2.57
N PHE A 18 -6.62 -4.65 -1.43
CA PHE A 18 -5.73 -5.49 -0.65
C PHE A 18 -6.39 -5.89 0.66
N HIS A 19 -6.40 -7.19 0.97
CA HIS A 19 -6.80 -7.73 2.25
C HIS A 19 -5.61 -8.36 2.97
N TYR A 20 -5.33 -7.88 4.18
CA TYR A 20 -4.28 -8.37 5.06
C TYR A 20 -4.90 -9.11 6.25
N PRO A 21 -4.98 -10.45 6.24
CA PRO A 21 -5.71 -11.22 7.24
C PRO A 21 -5.09 -11.16 8.64
N ARG A 22 -3.76 -10.96 8.73
CA ARG A 22 -3.05 -10.80 10.00
C ARG A 22 -1.92 -9.78 9.87
N VAL A 23 -2.10 -8.64 10.52
CA VAL A 23 -1.13 -7.54 10.57
C VAL A 23 -0.32 -7.62 11.86
N PHE A 24 1.00 -7.54 11.73
CA PHE A 24 1.96 -7.48 12.83
C PHE A 24 2.38 -6.04 13.13
N GLU A 25 2.64 -5.26 12.08
CA GLU A 25 3.06 -3.86 12.17
C GLU A 25 2.54 -3.10 10.96
N TYR A 26 2.22 -1.82 11.13
CA TYR A 26 2.00 -0.92 10.00
C TYR A 26 2.50 0.48 10.33
N LYS A 27 2.94 1.19 9.30
CA LYS A 27 3.42 2.57 9.39
C LYS A 27 2.98 3.34 8.15
N LEU A 28 2.37 4.50 8.36
CA LEU A 28 2.11 5.50 7.32
C LEU A 28 2.92 6.75 7.63
N CYS A 29 3.86 7.10 6.77
CA CYS A 29 4.65 8.32 6.85
C CYS A 29 4.29 9.23 5.68
N SER A 30 3.93 10.49 5.96
CA SER A 30 3.79 11.53 4.95
C SER A 30 3.94 12.88 5.62
N ALA A 31 4.74 13.79 5.04
CA ALA A 31 4.87 15.15 5.53
C ALA A 31 3.55 15.94 5.49
N SER A 32 2.64 15.61 4.56
CA SER A 32 1.29 16.17 4.52
C SER A 32 0.33 15.30 3.73
N LEU A 33 -0.84 15.05 4.33
CA LEU A 33 -1.97 14.34 3.73
C LEU A 33 -3.07 15.28 3.20
N THR A 34 -2.87 16.60 3.23
CA THR A 34 -3.91 17.58 2.83
C THR A 34 -4.32 17.54 1.35
N GLY A 35 -3.75 16.63 0.55
CA GLY A 35 -4.16 16.35 -0.84
C GLY A 35 -4.33 14.86 -1.14
N GLY A 36 -4.47 14.02 -0.12
CA GLY A 36 -4.56 12.56 -0.27
C GLY A 36 -3.20 11.88 -0.44
N HIS A 37 -3.22 10.67 -1.02
CA HIS A 37 -2.07 9.77 -1.10
C HIS A 37 -1.02 10.20 -2.14
N ARG A 38 -1.36 11.15 -3.03
CA ARG A 38 -0.55 11.56 -4.20
C ARG A 38 -0.47 10.46 -5.26
N ASP A 39 0.51 10.55 -6.16
CA ASP A 39 0.64 9.63 -7.31
C ASP A 39 1.55 8.43 -6.98
N TRP A 40 1.36 7.32 -7.67
CA TRP A 40 2.16 6.11 -7.48
C TRP A 40 3.62 6.34 -7.84
N ARG A 41 4.53 5.91 -6.97
CA ARG A 41 5.95 5.76 -7.32
C ARG A 41 6.32 4.30 -7.48
N TYR A 42 6.03 3.47 -6.49
CA TYR A 42 6.11 2.00 -6.62
C TYR A 42 5.31 1.28 -5.53
N ALA A 43 5.08 -0.02 -5.75
CA ALA A 43 4.65 -0.98 -4.75
C ALA A 43 5.57 -2.20 -4.79
N GLU A 44 5.99 -2.70 -3.63
CA GLU A 44 6.89 -3.83 -3.49
C GLU A 44 6.45 -4.79 -2.40
N PHE A 45 6.56 -6.08 -2.68
CA PHE A 45 6.46 -7.15 -1.69
C PHE A 45 7.84 -7.78 -1.46
N ARG A 46 8.20 -7.96 -0.19
CA ARG A 46 9.44 -8.67 0.20
C ARG A 46 9.22 -9.49 1.46
N LEU A 47 10.08 -10.49 1.67
CA LEU A 47 10.10 -11.27 2.90
C LEU A 47 11.17 -10.72 3.85
N THR A 48 10.88 -10.71 5.15
CA THR A 48 11.91 -10.53 6.18
C THR A 48 12.71 -11.83 6.38
N ASP A 49 13.84 -11.75 7.07
CA ASP A 49 14.65 -12.93 7.41
C ASP A 49 13.87 -13.94 8.27
N GLU A 50 12.87 -13.49 9.03
CA GLU A 50 11.96 -14.34 9.80
C GLU A 50 10.75 -14.85 9.00
N GLY A 51 10.72 -14.63 7.68
CA GLY A 51 9.68 -15.12 6.78
C GLY A 51 8.35 -14.35 6.85
N ARG A 52 8.34 -13.11 7.36
CA ARG A 52 7.13 -12.27 7.34
C ARG A 52 7.03 -11.52 6.01
N LEU A 53 5.81 -11.32 5.52
CA LEU A 53 5.58 -10.51 4.34
C LEU A 53 5.59 -9.02 4.70
N VAL A 54 6.37 -8.23 3.97
CA VAL A 54 6.34 -6.78 4.00
C VAL A 54 5.76 -6.29 2.69
N HIS A 55 4.71 -5.49 2.77
CA HIS A 55 4.20 -4.72 1.64
C HIS A 55 4.52 -3.25 1.86
N GLU A 56 5.22 -2.68 0.89
CA GLU A 56 5.60 -1.28 0.86
C GLU A 56 4.98 -0.58 -0.35
N ILE A 57 4.36 0.57 -0.11
CA ILE A 57 3.88 1.47 -1.16
C ILE A 57 4.54 2.83 -0.95
N GLU A 58 5.16 3.35 -2.00
CA GLU A 58 5.67 4.71 -2.04
C GLU A 58 4.86 5.54 -3.04
N TRP A 59 4.47 6.73 -2.61
CA TRP A 59 3.80 7.73 -3.44
C TRP A 59 4.72 8.92 -3.69
N CYS A 60 4.77 9.35 -4.95
CA CYS A 60 5.52 10.52 -5.38
C CYS A 60 4.83 11.81 -4.92
N GLY A 61 5.60 12.78 -4.44
CA GLY A 61 5.09 14.10 -4.14
C GLY A 61 6.09 15.22 -4.41
N PRO A 62 5.62 16.48 -4.45
CA PRO A 62 6.44 17.61 -4.90
C PRO A 62 7.68 17.89 -4.04
N GLN A 63 7.62 17.53 -2.75
CA GLN A 63 8.63 17.89 -1.74
C GLN A 63 9.00 16.73 -0.80
N ASP A 64 8.31 15.59 -0.90
CA ASP A 64 8.52 14.39 -0.06
C ASP A 64 7.83 13.17 -0.70
N THR A 65 8.19 11.96 -0.28
CA THR A 65 7.47 10.73 -0.61
C THR A 65 6.57 10.29 0.53
N GLY A 66 5.31 9.97 0.20
CA GLY A 66 4.44 9.26 1.13
C GLY A 66 4.86 7.79 1.16
N ARG A 67 4.96 7.18 2.33
CA ARG A 67 5.35 5.78 2.48
C ARG A 67 4.38 5.03 3.37
N TRP A 68 3.80 3.95 2.84
CA TRP A 68 3.05 2.96 3.59
C TRP A 68 3.88 1.69 3.67
N LEU A 69 4.03 1.17 4.89
CA LEU A 69 4.71 -0.09 5.13
C LEU A 69 3.82 -0.93 6.05
N ILE A 70 3.55 -2.17 5.67
CA ILE A 70 2.78 -3.10 6.48
C ILE A 70 3.46 -4.46 6.51
N VAL A 71 3.65 -5.00 7.71
CA VAL A 71 4.21 -6.32 7.97
C VAL A 71 3.07 -7.26 8.33
N VAL A 72 2.91 -8.32 7.56
CA VAL A 72 1.72 -9.18 7.58
C VAL A 72 2.11 -10.65 7.46
N SER A 73 1.18 -11.55 7.76
CA SER A 73 1.37 -12.97 7.48
C SER A 73 1.18 -13.32 6.01
N ASP A 74 0.25 -12.62 5.36
CA ASP A 74 -0.17 -12.89 3.98
C ASP A 74 -0.90 -11.66 3.41
N VAL A 75 -1.17 -11.67 2.10
CA VAL A 75 -1.96 -10.65 1.40
C VAL A 75 -2.82 -11.28 0.31
N GLU A 76 -4.09 -10.92 0.27
CA GLU A 76 -4.95 -11.17 -0.89
C GLU A 76 -5.09 -9.88 -1.70
N CYS A 77 -4.93 -9.99 -3.02
CA CYS A 77 -4.99 -8.86 -3.94
C CYS A 77 -6.07 -9.09 -5.00
N LYS A 78 -6.94 -8.09 -5.20
CA LYS A 78 -7.93 -8.09 -6.28
C LYS A 78 -7.88 -6.79 -7.06
N TRP A 79 -7.74 -6.91 -8.39
CA TRP A 79 -7.91 -5.80 -9.32
C TRP A 79 -9.35 -5.75 -9.84
N THR A 80 -9.91 -4.54 -9.94
CA THR A 80 -11.22 -4.29 -10.55
C THR A 80 -11.12 -3.10 -11.50
N PRO A 81 -11.34 -3.25 -12.82
CA PRO A 81 -11.31 -2.13 -13.76
C PRO A 81 -12.47 -1.15 -13.50
N ILE A 82 -12.27 0.13 -13.82
CA ILE A 82 -13.32 1.16 -13.88
C ILE A 82 -13.71 1.30 -15.36
N GLU A 83 -15.00 1.13 -15.65
CA GLU A 83 -15.60 1.34 -16.98
C GLU A 83 -15.77 2.82 -17.35
#